data_AF-A0A7S4MYQ6-F1
#
_entry.id   AF-A0A7S4MYQ6-F1
#
_cell.length_a   1.000
_cell.length_b   1.000
_cell.length_c   1.000
_cell.angle_alpha   90.00
_cell.angle_beta   90.00
_cell.angle_gamma   90.00
#
_symmetry.space_group_name_H-M   'P 1'
#
loop_
_entity.id
_entity.type
_entity.pdbx_description
1 polymer ?
#
loop_
_entity_poly.entity_id
_entity_poly.type
_entity_poly.pdbx_seq_one_letter_code
_entity_poly.pdbx_strand_id
1 'polypeptide(L)'
;ENASVDFAGELAYAIAMLTLLQAAVSFTPTATPRASLSVHAVRSTVPLMSEEPLVSAEMSRRAVLTGLLGAGMCSGATPASAGFVTSYGIETTNPKDAEIDDELFASGKVQDGLRNLKASKEAAQSLKAAFTKDPNMNLLPSIRKQLDLAALRDELNVVTVIFDDQTQQTIDRSTRSLIYDVNELESASRLKKGEDERTPKKIANVDKWFVKLDGDFTTILSYFPPAP
;
A
#
# COMPACT_ATOMS: atom_id res chain seq x y z
N GLU A 1 50.97 46.56 -26.98
CA GLU A 1 52.12 46.27 -26.11
C GLU A 1 51.58 45.90 -24.73
N ASN A 2 52.06 44.77 -24.20
CA ASN A 2 51.89 44.23 -22.85
C ASN A 2 50.53 43.67 -22.40
N ALA A 3 50.35 42.40 -22.75
CA ALA A 3 49.76 41.39 -21.88
C ALA A 3 50.73 41.06 -20.73
N SER A 4 50.24 41.03 -19.50
CA SER A 4 50.84 40.26 -18.39
C SER A 4 49.77 39.98 -17.33
N VAL A 5 49.10 38.82 -17.44
CA VAL A 5 49.21 37.66 -16.54
C VAL A 5 48.58 37.90 -15.17
N ASP A 6 47.41 37.31 -14.95
CA ASP A 6 47.00 36.82 -13.64
C ASP A 6 46.44 35.39 -13.78
N PHE A 7 47.31 34.49 -14.24
CA PHE A 7 47.07 33.06 -14.48
C PHE A 7 47.36 32.23 -13.21
N ALA A 8 47.32 32.87 -12.04
CA ALA A 8 47.66 32.27 -10.74
C ALA A 8 46.44 31.79 -9.94
N GLY A 9 45.22 32.18 -10.34
CA GLY A 9 43.97 31.79 -9.64
C GLY A 9 43.40 30.43 -10.05
N GLU A 10 43.61 29.97 -11.29
CA GLU A 10 42.95 28.76 -11.81
C GLU A 10 43.74 27.46 -11.57
N LEU A 11 45.02 27.53 -11.23
CA LEU A 11 45.87 26.36 -10.95
C LEU A 11 45.76 25.84 -9.50
N ALA A 12 45.17 26.62 -8.58
CA ALA A 12 44.97 26.20 -7.20
C ALA A 12 43.73 25.31 -7.01
N TYR A 13 42.74 25.38 -7.92
CA TYR A 13 41.49 24.61 -7.82
C TYR A 13 41.60 23.20 -8.42
N ALA A 14 42.51 23.01 -9.40
CA ALA A 14 42.74 21.71 -10.03
C ALA A 14 43.61 20.75 -9.21
N ILE A 15 44.40 21.27 -8.26
CA ILE A 15 45.26 20.45 -7.37
C ILE A 15 44.52 20.02 -6.09
N ALA A 16 43.45 20.74 -5.69
CA ALA A 16 42.60 20.37 -4.56
C ALA A 16 41.60 19.23 -4.86
N MET A 17 41.41 18.84 -6.12
CA MET A 17 40.48 17.76 -6.55
C MET A 17 41.18 16.43 -6.85
N LEU A 18 42.48 16.27 -6.55
CA LEU A 18 43.25 15.03 -6.81
C LEU A 18 43.85 14.37 -5.56
N THR A 19 43.48 14.80 -4.34
CA THR A 19 44.02 14.25 -3.08
C THR A 19 42.96 13.73 -2.11
N LEU A 20 41.85 13.19 -2.62
CA LEU A 20 40.86 12.44 -1.81
C LEU A 20 40.43 11.14 -2.50
N LEU A 21 41.33 10.56 -3.29
CA LEU A 21 41.19 9.22 -3.86
C LEU A 21 42.29 8.32 -3.29
N GLN A 22 42.21 8.01 -1.98
CA GLN A 22 42.89 6.87 -1.36
C GLN A 22 42.53 6.74 0.13
N ALA A 23 41.48 5.98 0.43
CA ALA A 23 41.30 5.30 1.71
C ALA A 23 40.52 3.98 1.48
N ALA A 24 41.27 2.88 1.51
CA ALA A 24 40.90 1.51 1.91
C ALA A 24 39.44 1.05 1.63
N VAL A 25 39.11 0.22 0.63
CA VAL A 25 39.50 -1.21 0.46
C VAL A 25 40.09 -1.90 1.68
N SER A 26 39.23 -2.27 2.65
CA SER A 26 39.43 -3.45 3.52
C SER A 26 38.23 -3.72 4.45
N PHE A 27 37.10 -4.14 3.88
CA PHE A 27 36.12 -4.96 4.61
C PHE A 27 35.58 -6.04 3.66
N THR A 28 36.41 -7.05 3.41
CA THR A 28 35.94 -8.34 2.89
C THR A 28 35.29 -9.09 4.07
N PRO A 29 33.97 -9.38 4.04
CA PRO A 29 33.43 -10.36 4.97
C PRO A 29 34.03 -11.72 4.62
N THR A 30 34.83 -12.27 5.54
CA THR A 30 35.23 -13.67 5.53
C THR A 30 33.97 -14.52 5.50
N ALA A 31 33.69 -15.13 4.35
CA ALA A 31 32.64 -16.11 4.22
C ALA A 31 33.03 -17.35 5.04
N THR A 32 32.52 -17.44 6.27
CA THR A 32 32.49 -18.69 7.01
C THR A 32 31.63 -19.67 6.21
N PRO A 33 32.10 -20.89 5.90
CA PRO A 33 31.25 -21.90 5.28
C PRO A 33 30.14 -22.26 6.28
N ARG A 34 28.94 -21.73 6.05
CA ARG A 34 27.75 -22.10 6.80
C ARG A 34 27.37 -23.50 6.34
N ALA A 35 27.40 -24.45 7.28
CA ALA A 35 26.92 -25.81 7.07
C ALA A 35 25.56 -25.78 6.37
N SER A 36 25.41 -26.58 5.32
CA SER A 36 24.16 -26.80 4.62
C SER A 36 23.16 -27.42 5.59
N LEU A 37 22.30 -26.58 6.19
CA LEU A 37 21.09 -27.04 6.84
C LEU A 37 20.17 -27.55 5.73
N SER A 38 20.07 -28.88 5.64
CA SER A 38 19.05 -29.58 4.86
C SER A 38 17.68 -29.14 5.38
N VAL A 39 17.05 -28.20 4.68
CA VAL A 39 15.63 -27.91 4.85
C VAL A 39 14.89 -29.14 4.33
N HIS A 40 14.47 -29.99 5.26
CA HIS A 40 13.48 -31.01 4.95
C HIS A 40 12.22 -30.27 4.49
N ALA A 41 11.91 -30.40 3.21
CA ALA A 41 10.61 -30.02 2.69
C ALA A 41 9.56 -30.87 3.43
N VAL A 42 8.91 -30.30 4.44
CA VAL A 42 7.68 -30.84 4.99
C VAL A 42 6.63 -30.69 3.89
N ARG A 43 6.53 -31.70 3.02
CA ARG A 43 5.41 -31.86 2.09
C ARG A 43 4.16 -32.07 2.94
N SER A 44 3.36 -31.02 3.07
CA SER A 44 1.95 -31.15 3.41
C SER A 44 1.30 -31.99 2.31
N THR A 45 0.97 -33.24 2.66
CA THR A 45 0.19 -34.14 1.80
C THR A 45 -1.23 -33.61 1.71
N VAL A 46 -1.59 -33.06 0.55
CA VAL A 46 -2.98 -32.82 0.17
C VAL A 46 -3.69 -34.17 0.13
N PRO A 47 -4.86 -34.37 0.76
CA PRO A 47 -5.61 -35.59 0.57
C PRO A 47 -5.98 -35.73 -0.90
N LEU A 48 -5.45 -36.78 -1.54
CA LEU A 48 -5.84 -37.24 -2.85
C LEU A 48 -7.31 -37.68 -2.76
N MET A 49 -8.24 -36.86 -3.26
CA MET A 49 -9.58 -37.36 -3.54
C MET A 49 -9.45 -38.36 -4.69
N SER A 50 -9.74 -39.63 -4.40
CA SER A 50 -9.97 -40.63 -5.42
C SER A 50 -11.22 -40.24 -6.21
N GLU A 51 -11.05 -39.78 -7.45
CA GLU A 51 -12.13 -39.75 -8.43
C GLU A 51 -12.33 -41.17 -8.95
N GLU A 52 -13.24 -41.91 -8.33
CA GLU A 52 -13.82 -43.12 -8.92
C GLU A 52 -14.84 -42.66 -9.99
N PRO A 53 -14.64 -42.96 -11.29
CA PRO A 53 -15.61 -42.63 -12.31
C PRO A 53 -16.67 -43.73 -12.37
N LEU A 54 -17.64 -43.71 -11.45
CA LEU A 54 -18.79 -44.61 -11.50
C LEU A 54 -19.92 -44.02 -12.34
N VAL A 55 -19.66 -43.80 -13.64
CA VAL A 55 -20.74 -43.65 -14.62
C VAL A 55 -20.38 -44.46 -15.86
N SER A 56 -20.49 -45.78 -15.73
CA SER A 56 -20.55 -46.66 -16.90
C SER A 56 -21.86 -46.43 -17.63
N ALA A 57 -21.75 -46.13 -18.91
CA ALA A 57 -22.84 -45.77 -19.81
C ALA A 57 -23.67 -46.99 -20.22
N GLU A 58 -24.39 -47.62 -19.30
CA GLU A 58 -25.55 -48.46 -19.64
C GLU A 58 -26.33 -48.84 -18.38
N MET A 59 -27.47 -48.18 -18.12
CA MET A 59 -28.72 -48.88 -17.81
C MET A 59 -29.92 -47.94 -17.54
N SER A 60 -30.94 -48.16 -18.37
CA SER A 60 -32.36 -48.27 -18.02
C SER A 60 -33.16 -47.00 -17.68
N ARG A 61 -34.01 -46.60 -18.64
CA ARG A 61 -35.06 -45.56 -18.54
C ARG A 61 -36.05 -45.74 -17.37
N ARG A 62 -35.97 -46.85 -16.63
CA ARG A 62 -36.74 -47.13 -15.40
C ARG A 62 -36.08 -46.63 -14.11
N ALA A 63 -34.78 -46.30 -14.10
CA ALA A 63 -34.12 -45.72 -12.93
C ALA A 63 -34.46 -44.23 -12.72
N VAL A 64 -34.85 -43.52 -13.78
CA VAL A 64 -35.20 -42.09 -13.74
C VAL A 64 -36.51 -41.84 -12.99
N LEU A 65 -37.46 -42.77 -13.02
CA LEU A 65 -38.74 -42.61 -12.29
C LEU A 65 -38.65 -42.93 -10.80
N THR A 66 -37.73 -43.80 -10.37
CA THR A 66 -37.52 -44.12 -8.95
C THR A 66 -36.68 -43.07 -8.22
N GLY A 67 -35.83 -42.32 -8.95
CA GLY A 67 -35.09 -41.18 -8.40
C GLY A 67 -35.96 -39.96 -8.04
N LEU A 68 -37.21 -39.88 -8.53
CA LEU A 68 -38.11 -38.76 -8.27
C LEU A 68 -38.93 -38.90 -6.98
N LEU A 69 -38.85 -40.04 -6.28
CA LEU A 69 -39.60 -40.34 -5.05
C LEU A 69 -38.72 -40.43 -3.78
N GLY A 70 -37.40 -40.26 -3.90
CA GLY A 70 -36.45 -40.25 -2.79
C GLY A 70 -35.98 -38.86 -2.35
N ALA A 71 -36.60 -37.79 -2.87
CA ALA A 71 -36.28 -36.39 -2.57
C ALA A 71 -37.13 -35.81 -1.42
N GLY A 72 -37.37 -36.59 -0.38
CA GLY A 72 -38.07 -36.16 0.83
C GLY A 72 -37.30 -36.63 2.04
N MET A 73 -36.91 -35.69 2.92
CA MET A 73 -36.16 -35.88 4.16
C MET A 73 -34.63 -35.77 4.07
N CYS A 74 -34.15 -34.60 3.62
CA CYS A 74 -32.95 -33.94 4.15
C CYS A 74 -33.10 -32.41 4.06
N SER A 75 -34.29 -31.89 4.36
CA SER A 75 -34.52 -30.45 4.52
C SER A 75 -34.46 -30.12 6.01
N GLY A 76 -33.33 -29.61 6.49
CA GLY A 76 -33.25 -29.12 7.86
C GLY A 76 -31.90 -28.62 8.37
N ALA A 77 -30.78 -28.95 7.75
CA ALA A 77 -29.51 -28.28 8.08
C ALA A 77 -29.40 -26.99 7.26
N THR A 78 -29.98 -25.90 7.78
CA THR A 78 -29.54 -24.58 7.36
C THR A 78 -28.04 -24.49 7.63
N PRO A 79 -27.20 -24.09 6.66
CA PRO A 79 -25.81 -23.80 6.99
C PRO A 79 -25.83 -22.78 8.13
N ALA A 80 -25.20 -23.13 9.26
CA ALA A 80 -24.92 -22.16 10.30
C ALA A 80 -23.94 -21.16 9.68
N SER A 81 -24.49 -20.09 9.12
CA SER A 81 -23.72 -18.89 8.83
C SER A 81 -23.27 -18.37 10.18
N ALA A 82 -22.04 -18.73 10.58
CA ALA A 82 -21.32 -17.95 11.55
C ALA A 82 -21.25 -16.55 10.93
N GLY A 83 -22.12 -15.66 11.40
CA GLY A 83 -22.15 -14.28 10.94
C GLY A 83 -20.72 -13.76 10.93
N PHE A 84 -20.34 -13.08 9.86
CA PHE A 84 -19.03 -12.46 9.80
C PHE A 84 -18.86 -11.64 11.07
N VAL A 85 -17.81 -11.94 11.84
CA VAL A 85 -17.35 -11.04 12.91
C VAL A 85 -16.88 -9.79 12.16
N THR A 86 -17.78 -8.82 11.99
CA THR A 86 -17.51 -7.58 11.25
C THR A 86 -16.60 -6.64 12.04
N SER A 87 -16.40 -6.91 13.32
CA SER A 87 -15.43 -6.26 14.19
C SER A 87 -14.86 -7.30 15.15
N TYR A 88 -13.54 -7.48 15.14
CA TYR A 88 -12.79 -8.34 16.09
C TYR A 88 -12.78 -7.77 17.53
N GLY A 89 -13.82 -7.03 17.93
CA GLY A 89 -13.87 -6.31 19.21
C GLY A 89 -12.98 -5.06 19.25
N ILE A 90 -12.46 -4.61 18.11
CA ILE A 90 -11.69 -3.35 18.03
C ILE A 90 -12.69 -2.21 17.87
N GLU A 91 -12.98 -1.54 18.98
CA GLU A 91 -13.79 -0.33 18.98
C GLU A 91 -13.09 0.76 18.17
N THR A 92 -13.86 1.46 17.34
CA THR A 92 -13.34 2.56 16.53
C THR A 92 -13.46 3.82 17.36
N THR A 93 -12.33 4.43 17.72
CA THR A 93 -12.32 5.69 18.48
C THR A 93 -12.83 6.81 17.57
N ASN A 94 -13.73 7.67 18.05
CA ASN A 94 -14.09 8.85 17.28
C ASN A 94 -12.96 9.87 17.37
N PRO A 95 -12.73 10.69 16.33
CA PRO A 95 -11.67 11.71 16.37
C PRO A 95 -11.75 12.70 17.54
N LYS A 96 -12.96 12.94 18.08
CA LYS A 96 -13.18 13.82 19.24
C LYS A 96 -12.84 13.18 20.58
N ASP A 97 -12.83 11.85 20.62
CA ASP A 97 -12.57 11.04 21.80
C ASP A 97 -11.12 10.53 21.80
N ALA A 98 -10.33 10.91 20.79
CA ALA A 98 -8.94 10.52 20.67
C ALA A 98 -8.08 11.25 21.70
N GLU A 99 -7.36 10.49 22.52
CA GLU A 99 -6.37 11.03 23.44
C GLU A 99 -5.03 11.20 22.72
N ILE A 100 -4.39 12.35 22.96
CA ILE A 100 -3.16 12.76 22.29
C ILE A 100 -2.15 13.21 23.34
N ASP A 101 -0.90 12.79 23.17
CA ASP A 101 0.24 13.35 23.88
C ASP A 101 0.56 14.76 23.33
N ASP A 102 0.16 15.79 24.07
CA ASP A 102 0.33 17.20 23.70
C ASP A 102 1.80 17.60 23.54
N GLU A 103 2.71 17.04 24.35
CA GLU A 103 4.15 17.35 24.27
C GLU A 103 4.75 16.77 23.00
N LEU A 104 4.40 15.52 22.68
CA LEU A 104 4.86 14.87 21.46
C LEU A 104 4.22 15.50 20.22
N PHE A 105 2.95 15.88 20.30
CA PHE A 105 2.25 16.59 19.24
C PHE A 105 2.88 17.95 18.94
N ALA A 106 3.29 18.71 19.96
CA ALA A 106 3.99 19.98 19.79
C ALA A 106 5.42 19.84 19.22
N SER A 107 5.95 18.61 19.14
CA SER A 107 7.30 18.39 18.62
C SER A 107 7.43 18.77 17.15
N GLY A 108 8.57 19.37 16.79
CA GLY A 108 8.84 19.79 15.41
C GLY A 108 8.75 18.64 14.41
N LYS A 109 9.17 17.42 14.77
CA LYS A 109 9.08 16.25 13.90
C LYS A 109 7.64 15.86 13.57
N VAL A 110 6.75 15.83 14.57
CA VAL A 110 5.33 15.51 14.36
C VAL A 110 4.65 16.60 13.53
N GLN A 111 4.95 17.88 13.81
CA GLN A 111 4.40 18.98 13.03
C GLN A 111 4.91 18.98 11.58
N ASP A 112 6.19 18.67 11.36
CA ASP A 112 6.77 18.51 10.02
C ASP A 112 6.09 17.37 9.25
N GLY A 113 5.94 16.20 9.89
CA GLY A 113 5.27 15.06 9.27
C GLY A 113 3.79 15.35 8.97
N LEU A 114 3.10 16.07 9.85
CA LEU A 114 1.71 16.46 9.62
C LEU A 114 1.57 17.44 8.45
N ARG A 115 2.51 18.38 8.29
CA ARG A 115 2.55 19.25 7.10
C ARG A 115 2.79 18.44 5.83
N ASN A 116 3.71 17.49 5.85
CA ASN A 116 4.00 16.63 4.69
C ASN A 116 2.82 15.73 4.33
N LEU A 117 2.09 15.22 5.34
CA LEU A 117 0.87 14.45 5.13
C LEU A 117 -0.25 15.31 4.52
N LYS A 118 -0.43 16.55 4.98
CA LYS A 118 -1.36 17.52 4.37
C LYS A 118 -0.96 17.86 2.93
N ALA A 119 0.32 18.09 2.67
CA ALA A 119 0.84 18.35 1.32
C ALA A 119 0.61 17.15 0.39
N SER A 120 0.71 15.91 0.90
CA SER A 120 0.41 14.70 0.14
C SER A 120 -1.08 14.62 -0.23
N LYS A 121 -1.98 14.99 0.68
CA LYS A 121 -3.41 15.12 0.38
C LYS A 121 -3.66 16.15 -0.72
N GLU A 122 -3.09 17.35 -0.59
CA GLU A 122 -3.21 18.42 -1.60
C GLU A 122 -2.68 17.98 -2.96
N ALA A 123 -1.57 17.23 -2.98
CA ALA A 123 -1.03 16.66 -4.20
C ALA A 123 -2.00 15.63 -4.84
N ALA A 124 -2.62 14.75 -4.04
CA ALA A 124 -3.64 13.82 -4.54
C ALA A 124 -4.84 14.57 -5.15
N GLN A 125 -5.30 15.65 -4.52
CA GLN A 125 -6.39 16.49 -5.02
C GLN A 125 -6.00 17.22 -6.32
N SER A 126 -4.78 17.74 -6.39
CA SER A 126 -4.23 18.36 -7.61
C SER A 126 -4.13 17.35 -8.77
N LEU A 127 -3.65 16.13 -8.49
CA LEU A 127 -3.60 15.04 -9.48
C LEU A 127 -4.98 14.64 -9.97
N LYS A 128 -5.96 14.55 -9.07
CA LYS A 128 -7.36 14.32 -9.45
C LYS A 128 -7.86 15.42 -10.39
N ALA A 129 -7.64 16.69 -10.03
CA ALA A 129 -8.06 17.81 -10.84
C ALA A 129 -7.37 17.84 -12.23
N ALA A 130 -6.10 17.47 -12.31
CA ALA A 130 -5.38 17.31 -13.58
C ALA A 130 -5.98 16.16 -14.40
N PHE A 131 -6.25 15.01 -13.78
CA PHE A 131 -6.85 13.85 -14.42
C PHE A 131 -8.27 14.12 -14.94
N THR A 132 -9.06 14.94 -14.23
CA THR A 132 -10.38 15.35 -14.70
C THR A 132 -10.30 16.20 -15.97
N LYS A 133 -9.24 17.03 -16.11
CA LYS A 133 -9.02 17.88 -17.29
C LYS A 133 -8.48 17.07 -18.48
N ASP A 134 -7.57 16.14 -18.21
CA ASP A 134 -6.99 15.23 -19.21
C ASP A 134 -7.04 13.78 -18.70
N PRO A 135 -8.12 13.04 -18.99
CA PRO A 135 -8.28 11.66 -18.57
C PRO A 135 -7.31 10.69 -19.25
N ASN A 136 -6.55 11.11 -20.27
CA ASN A 136 -5.57 10.28 -20.98
C ASN A 136 -4.14 10.57 -20.54
N MET A 137 -3.92 11.53 -19.63
CA MET A 137 -2.60 11.85 -19.12
C MET A 137 -1.87 10.62 -18.55
N ASN A 138 -0.55 10.60 -18.68
CA ASN A 138 0.29 9.59 -18.03
C ASN A 138 0.42 9.92 -16.54
N LEU A 139 -0.50 9.37 -15.75
CA LEU A 139 -0.68 9.69 -14.34
C LEU A 139 0.35 8.99 -13.43
N LEU A 140 0.83 7.80 -13.82
CA LEU A 140 1.65 6.93 -12.96
C LEU A 140 2.96 7.58 -12.47
N PRO A 141 3.77 8.27 -13.32
CA PRO A 141 4.99 8.93 -12.85
C PRO A 141 4.69 10.03 -11.82
N SER A 142 3.59 10.77 -12.01
CA SER A 142 3.19 11.84 -11.09
C SER A 142 2.70 11.29 -9.76
N ILE A 143 1.92 10.20 -9.77
CA ILE A 143 1.52 9.49 -8.53
C ILE A 143 2.76 9.05 -7.76
N ARG A 144 3.69 8.33 -8.38
CA ARG A 144 4.88 7.79 -7.70
C ARG A 144 5.81 8.87 -7.14
N LYS A 145 5.83 10.03 -7.78
CA LYS A 145 6.64 11.16 -7.33
C LYS A 145 5.98 11.93 -6.19
N GLN A 146 4.68 12.16 -6.28
CA GLN A 146 3.96 13.05 -5.36
C GLN A 146 3.30 12.31 -4.20
N LEU A 147 3.05 11.02 -4.35
CA LEU A 147 2.48 10.10 -3.36
C LEU A 147 3.46 8.94 -3.14
N ASP A 148 4.73 9.29 -2.88
CA ASP A 148 5.77 8.30 -2.60
C ASP A 148 5.37 7.45 -1.39
N LEU A 149 5.16 6.16 -1.64
CA LEU A 149 4.69 5.19 -0.65
C LEU A 149 5.69 4.90 0.48
N ALA A 150 6.98 5.12 0.27
CA ALA A 150 7.97 4.99 1.33
C ALA A 150 7.89 6.21 2.24
N ALA A 151 7.98 7.41 1.65
CA ALA A 151 7.86 8.66 2.39
C ALA A 151 6.54 8.74 3.17
N LEU A 152 5.42 8.40 2.54
CA LEU A 152 4.10 8.43 3.19
C LEU A 152 4.03 7.50 4.41
N ARG A 153 4.67 6.32 4.36
CA ARG A 153 4.74 5.42 5.52
C ARG A 153 5.60 6.00 6.63
N ASP A 154 6.74 6.59 6.28
CA ASP A 154 7.64 7.20 7.26
C ASP A 154 6.92 8.35 7.98
N GLU A 155 6.21 9.21 7.25
CA GLU A 155 5.44 10.30 7.85
C GLU A 155 4.30 9.80 8.73
N LEU A 156 3.56 8.77 8.28
CA LEU A 156 2.49 8.18 9.08
C LEU A 156 3.06 7.61 10.39
N ASN A 157 4.16 6.85 10.34
CA ASN A 157 4.81 6.35 11.54
C ASN A 157 5.30 7.46 12.48
N VAL A 158 5.67 8.62 11.96
CA VAL A 158 6.09 9.78 12.77
C VAL A 158 4.91 10.48 13.41
N VAL A 159 3.77 10.63 12.73
CA VAL A 159 2.65 11.41 13.28
C VAL A 159 1.73 10.60 14.18
N THR A 160 1.67 9.28 14.04
CA THR A 160 0.70 8.45 14.77
C THR A 160 1.15 8.03 16.16
N VAL A 161 2.43 8.23 16.52
CA VAL A 161 2.97 7.90 17.85
C VAL A 161 2.37 8.72 19.00
N ILE A 162 1.66 9.80 18.68
CA ILE A 162 1.05 10.70 19.67
C ILE A 162 -0.23 10.12 20.29
N PHE A 163 -0.83 9.12 19.65
CA PHE A 163 -2.13 8.60 20.07
C PHE A 163 -1.98 7.55 21.18
N ASP A 164 -2.99 7.43 22.03
CA ASP A 164 -3.09 6.34 23.00
C ASP A 164 -3.33 4.98 22.33
N ASP A 165 -3.14 3.88 23.08
CA ASP A 165 -3.24 2.50 22.57
C ASP A 165 -4.58 2.19 21.89
N GLN A 166 -5.68 2.76 22.37
CA GLN A 166 -6.99 2.48 21.80
C GLN A 166 -7.18 3.23 20.47
N THR A 167 -6.82 4.53 20.43
CA THR A 167 -6.85 5.30 19.18
C THR A 167 -5.88 4.75 18.13
N GLN A 168 -4.69 4.28 18.55
CA GLN A 168 -3.72 3.67 17.65
C GLN A 168 -4.30 2.49 16.85
N GLN A 169 -5.14 1.64 17.44
CA GLN A 169 -5.77 0.53 16.71
C GLN A 169 -6.65 1.02 15.54
N THR A 170 -7.32 2.16 15.73
CA THR A 170 -8.13 2.81 14.70
C THR A 170 -7.24 3.43 13.64
N ILE A 171 -6.22 4.18 14.07
CA ILE A 171 -5.27 4.86 13.19
C ILE A 171 -4.46 3.88 12.34
N ASP A 172 -4.06 2.73 12.87
CA ASP A 172 -3.37 1.67 12.13
C ASP A 172 -4.26 1.11 11.01
N ARG A 173 -5.56 0.99 11.28
CA ARG A 173 -6.53 0.54 10.27
C ARG A 173 -6.68 1.57 9.17
N SER A 174 -6.84 2.84 9.53
CA SER A 174 -6.92 3.94 8.57
C SER A 174 -5.63 4.10 7.76
N THR A 175 -4.47 3.98 8.39
CA THR A 175 -3.15 3.99 7.74
C THR A 175 -3.03 2.87 6.72
N ARG A 176 -3.41 1.65 7.10
CA ARG A 176 -3.43 0.52 6.14
C ARG A 176 -4.36 0.81 4.96
N SER A 177 -5.57 1.34 5.21
CA SER A 177 -6.53 1.71 4.15
C SER A 177 -5.94 2.73 3.18
N LEU A 178 -5.37 3.82 3.69
CA LEU A 178 -4.73 4.87 2.89
C LEU A 178 -3.64 4.30 1.99
N ILE A 179 -2.75 3.47 2.55
CA ILE A 179 -1.67 2.82 1.80
C ILE A 179 -2.21 1.87 0.74
N TYR A 180 -3.28 1.12 1.02
CA TYR A 180 -3.93 0.28 0.02
C TYR A 180 -4.51 1.12 -1.13
N ASP A 181 -5.19 2.22 -0.81
CA ASP A 181 -5.81 3.08 -1.82
C ASP A 181 -4.78 3.76 -2.74
N VAL A 182 -3.61 4.14 -2.23
CA VAL A 182 -2.51 4.63 -3.08
C VAL A 182 -2.01 3.53 -4.04
N ASN A 183 -1.84 2.29 -3.56
CA ASN A 183 -1.43 1.17 -4.41
C ASN A 183 -2.47 0.83 -5.49
N GLU A 184 -3.75 0.91 -5.14
CA GLU A 184 -4.84 0.67 -6.06
C GLU A 184 -4.98 1.81 -7.08
N LEU A 185 -4.76 3.07 -6.66
CA LEU A 185 -4.66 4.21 -7.57
C LEU A 185 -3.51 4.02 -8.55
N GLU A 186 -2.31 3.64 -8.09
CA GLU A 186 -1.18 3.31 -8.97
C GLU A 186 -1.56 2.22 -9.98
N SER A 187 -2.19 1.15 -9.51
CA SER A 187 -2.58 0.03 -10.36
C SER A 187 -3.63 0.42 -11.40
N ALA A 188 -4.64 1.19 -10.99
CA ALA A 188 -5.71 1.69 -11.86
C ALA A 188 -5.21 2.74 -12.88
N SER A 189 -4.18 3.52 -12.53
CA SER A 189 -3.65 4.59 -13.37
C SER A 189 -2.89 4.10 -14.60
N ARG A 190 -2.49 2.81 -14.62
CA ARG A 190 -1.68 2.21 -15.69
C ARG A 190 -2.43 2.16 -17.01
N LEU A 191 -1.84 2.77 -18.03
CA LEU A 191 -2.20 2.51 -19.43
C LEU A 191 -1.46 1.25 -19.90
N LYS A 192 -2.17 0.36 -20.59
CA LYS A 192 -1.53 -0.82 -21.18
C LYS A 192 -0.66 -0.39 -22.36
N LYS A 193 0.36 -1.18 -22.68
CA LYS A 193 1.20 -0.91 -23.86
C LYS A 193 0.34 -0.92 -25.12
N GLY A 194 0.39 0.17 -25.89
CA GLY A 194 -0.43 0.36 -27.10
C GLY A 194 -1.85 0.86 -26.83
N GLU A 195 -2.15 1.28 -25.61
CA GLU A 195 -3.39 1.98 -25.26
C GLU A 195 -3.09 3.45 -24.99
N ASP A 196 -3.62 4.32 -25.86
CA ASP A 196 -3.42 5.77 -25.76
C ASP A 196 -4.62 6.47 -25.09
N GLU A 197 -5.76 5.76 -24.97
CA GLU A 197 -7.01 6.31 -24.44
C GLU A 197 -7.61 5.43 -23.34
N ARG A 198 -8.08 6.05 -22.26
CA ARG A 198 -8.83 5.35 -21.21
C ARG A 198 -10.30 5.22 -21.62
N THR A 199 -10.85 4.03 -21.48
CA THR A 199 -12.30 3.84 -21.58
C THR A 199 -13.05 4.54 -20.44
N PRO A 200 -14.34 4.88 -20.60
CA PRO A 200 -15.13 5.48 -19.52
C PRO A 200 -15.10 4.67 -18.21
N LYS A 201 -15.08 3.33 -18.32
CA LYS A 201 -14.95 2.43 -17.16
C LYS A 201 -13.61 2.59 -16.45
N LYS A 202 -12.50 2.79 -17.19
CA LYS A 202 -11.18 3.03 -16.60
C LYS A 202 -11.10 4.40 -15.94
N ILE A 203 -11.66 5.42 -16.58
CA ILE A 203 -11.73 6.77 -16.01
C ILE A 203 -12.50 6.74 -14.68
N ALA A 204 -13.67 6.13 -14.66
CA ALA A 204 -14.47 5.97 -13.43
C ALA A 204 -13.73 5.16 -12.34
N ASN A 205 -12.94 4.16 -12.72
CA ASN A 205 -12.15 3.38 -11.77
C ASN A 205 -11.02 4.20 -11.14
N VAL A 206 -10.32 5.02 -11.93
CA VAL A 206 -9.28 5.94 -11.40
C VAL A 206 -9.92 6.99 -10.49
N ASP A 207 -11.02 7.60 -10.91
CA ASP A 207 -11.73 8.61 -10.10
C ASP A 207 -12.23 8.05 -8.76
N LYS A 208 -12.75 6.81 -8.77
CA LYS A 208 -13.12 6.09 -7.54
C LYS A 208 -11.97 6.03 -6.54
N TRP A 209 -10.76 5.69 -6.99
CA TRP A 209 -9.62 5.59 -6.08
C TRP A 209 -9.15 6.96 -5.57
N PHE A 210 -9.23 8.01 -6.40
CA PHE A 210 -9.00 9.37 -5.90
C PHE A 210 -10.01 9.79 -4.83
N VAL A 211 -11.31 9.46 -5.00
CA VAL A 211 -12.34 9.76 -4.00
C VAL A 211 -12.08 9.03 -2.68
N LYS A 212 -11.75 7.74 -2.75
CA LYS A 212 -11.45 6.96 -1.54
C LYS A 212 -10.18 7.45 -0.84
N LEU A 213 -9.12 7.70 -1.60
CA LEU A 213 -7.85 8.24 -1.08
C LEU A 213 -8.05 9.58 -0.36
N ASP A 214 -8.83 10.50 -0.94
CA ASP A 214 -9.17 11.76 -0.28
C ASP A 214 -9.99 11.55 1.01
N GLY A 215 -10.90 10.56 0.99
CA GLY A 215 -11.63 10.11 2.17
C GLY A 215 -10.69 9.62 3.27
N ASP A 216 -9.77 8.72 2.96
CA ASP A 216 -8.82 8.15 3.93
C ASP A 216 -7.86 9.21 4.49
N PHE A 217 -7.35 10.13 3.66
CA PHE A 217 -6.60 11.29 4.15
C PHE A 217 -7.44 12.16 5.08
N THR A 218 -8.71 12.42 4.74
CA THR A 218 -9.62 13.20 5.57
C THR A 218 -9.88 12.51 6.90
N THR A 219 -10.09 11.20 6.90
CA THR A 219 -10.29 10.41 8.11
C THR A 219 -9.07 10.51 9.01
N ILE A 220 -7.86 10.22 8.52
CA ILE A 220 -6.64 10.30 9.33
C ILE A 220 -6.43 11.72 9.88
N LEU A 221 -6.52 12.74 9.02
CA LEU A 221 -6.29 14.12 9.42
C LEU A 221 -7.33 14.65 10.42
N SER A 222 -8.52 14.05 10.50
CA SER A 222 -9.54 14.45 11.46
C SER A 222 -9.20 14.15 12.93
N TYR A 223 -8.26 13.22 13.17
CA TYR A 223 -7.78 12.90 14.53
C TYR A 223 -6.74 13.89 15.05
N PHE A 224 -6.23 14.77 14.19
CA PHE A 224 -5.24 15.77 14.61
C PHE A 224 -5.95 17.10 14.90
N PRO A 225 -5.76 17.69 16.09
CA PRO A 225 -6.27 19.02 16.38
C PRO A 225 -5.56 20.06 15.49
N PRO A 226 -6.08 21.31 15.45
CA PRO A 226 -5.33 22.42 14.88
C PRO A 226 -3.91 22.49 15.46
N ALA A 227 -2.95 22.93 14.66
CA ALA A 227 -1.59 23.12 15.16
C ALA A 227 -1.60 24.06 16.38
N PRO A 228 -0.81 23.78 17.41
CA PRO A 228 -0.75 24.59 18.63
C PRO A 228 -0.15 25.97 18.38
#